data_AF-A0A814RY85-F1
#
_entry.id   AF-A0A814RY85-F1
#
_cell.length_a   1.000
_cell.length_b   1.000
_cell.length_c   1.000
_cell.angle_alpha   90.00
_cell.angle_beta   90.00
_cell.angle_gamma   90.00
#
_symmetry.space_group_name_H-M   'P 1'
#
loop_
_entity.id
_entity.type
_entity.pdbx_description
1 polymer ?
#
loop_
_entity_poly.entity_id
_entity_poly.type
_entity_poly.pdbx_seq_one_letter_code
_entity_poly.pdbx_strand_id
1 'polypeptide(L)'
;VDESDAGVPFHEHIFLDHYLDEFPQIEPIQQFMMLVLNGISLNSFLTIQKKKDIINWYKTYFTEKLDIINEALEAERLEASYRELSAKK
;
A
#
# COMPACT_ATOMS: atom_id res chain seq x y z
N VAL A 1 14.71 12.08 -19.18
CA VAL A 1 15.04 12.13 -17.75
C VAL A 1 14.67 13.52 -17.31
N ASP A 2 13.65 13.68 -16.45
CA ASP A 2 13.25 15.01 -15.95
C ASP A 2 14.47 15.65 -15.26
N GLU A 3 14.84 16.87 -15.66
CA GLU A 3 16.04 17.57 -15.15
C GLU A 3 15.99 17.80 -13.62
N SER A 4 14.80 17.78 -13.03
CA SER A 4 14.57 17.97 -11.60
C SER A 4 15.23 16.90 -10.71
N ASP A 5 15.43 15.68 -11.24
CA ASP A 5 15.98 14.55 -10.48
C ASP A 5 17.43 14.21 -10.87
N ALA A 6 18.09 15.07 -11.66
CA ALA A 6 19.46 14.82 -12.15
C ALA A 6 20.50 14.66 -11.03
N GLY A 7 20.19 15.06 -9.79
CA GLY A 7 21.06 14.93 -8.62
C GLY A 7 20.66 13.83 -7.63
N VAL A 8 19.59 13.07 -7.89
CA VAL A 8 19.10 12.11 -6.90
C VAL A 8 19.74 10.74 -7.07
N PRO A 9 20.32 10.14 -6.01
CA PRO A 9 20.86 8.79 -6.10
C PRO A 9 19.78 7.73 -6.38
N PHE A 10 20.17 6.69 -7.11
CA PHE A 10 19.28 5.61 -7.56
C PHE A 10 18.52 4.92 -6.41
N HIS A 11 19.14 4.81 -5.24
CA HIS A 11 18.53 4.12 -4.10
C HIS A 11 17.25 4.82 -3.60
N GLU A 12 17.11 6.14 -3.81
CA GLU A 12 15.87 6.86 -3.50
C GLU A 12 14.75 6.57 -4.50
N HIS A 13 15.08 6.17 -5.73
CA HIS A 13 14.09 5.80 -6.74
C HIS A 13 13.63 4.34 -6.61
N ILE A 14 14.49 3.46 -6.10
CA ILE A 14 14.28 2.01 -6.06
C ILE A 14 13.81 1.54 -4.68
N PHE A 15 14.47 1.96 -3.60
CA PHE A 15 14.21 1.45 -2.25
C PHE A 15 13.09 2.25 -1.59
N LEU A 16 11.86 1.99 -2.00
CA LEU A 16 10.66 2.61 -1.44
C LEU A 16 10.01 1.78 -0.32
N ASP A 17 10.54 0.60 -0.01
CA ASP A 17 9.93 -0.34 0.94
C ASP A 17 9.83 0.23 2.37
N HIS A 18 10.71 1.15 2.75
CA HIS A 18 10.66 1.83 4.05
C HIS A 18 9.37 2.62 4.28
N TYR A 19 8.64 3.01 3.23
CA TYR A 19 7.34 3.66 3.37
C TYR A 19 6.23 2.69 3.83
N LEU A 20 6.42 1.36 3.72
CA LEU A 20 5.42 0.38 4.19
C LEU A 20 5.17 0.45 5.69
N ASP A 21 6.19 0.84 6.46
CA ASP A 21 6.11 1.01 7.91
C ASP A 21 5.16 2.16 8.31
N GLU A 22 4.87 3.08 7.38
CA GLU A 22 3.95 4.19 7.61
C GLU A 22 2.48 3.83 7.37
N PHE A 23 2.19 2.64 6.84
CA PHE A 23 0.84 2.16 6.60
C PHE A 23 0.32 1.29 7.76
N PRO A 24 -1.02 1.17 7.92
CA PRO A 24 -1.60 0.24 8.87
C PRO A 24 -1.04 -1.18 8.69
N GLN A 25 -0.75 -1.87 9.79
CA GLN A 25 -0.22 -3.24 9.80
C GLN A 25 -1.34 -4.27 9.56
N ILE A 26 -2.09 -4.06 8.48
CA ILE A 26 -3.20 -4.88 8.00
C ILE A 26 -2.71 -5.59 6.74
N GLU A 27 -2.73 -6.92 6.74
CA GLU A 27 -2.10 -7.73 5.70
C GLU A 27 -2.58 -7.38 4.27
N PRO A 28 -3.89 -7.23 4.00
CA PRO A 28 -4.35 -6.82 2.67
C PRO A 28 -3.85 -5.44 2.22
N ILE A 29 -3.75 -4.48 3.14
CA ILE A 29 -3.23 -3.14 2.84
C ILE A 29 -1.74 -3.21 2.55
N GLN A 30 -0.98 -3.97 3.34
CA GLN A 30 0.46 -4.16 3.17
C GLN A 30 0.77 -4.83 1.83
N GLN A 31 0.04 -5.91 1.47
CA GLN A 31 0.20 -6.56 0.16
C GLN A 31 -0.10 -5.61 -0.99
N PHE A 32 -1.18 -4.85 -0.89
CA PHE A 32 -1.54 -3.87 -1.91
C PHE A 32 -0.46 -2.79 -2.05
N MET A 33 -0.01 -2.20 -0.94
CA MET A 33 1.01 -1.15 -0.96
C MET A 33 2.36 -1.68 -1.45
N MET A 34 2.73 -2.91 -1.12
CA MET A 34 3.94 -3.55 -1.64
C MET A 34 3.91 -3.62 -3.18
N LEU A 35 2.76 -3.95 -3.78
CA LEU A 35 2.62 -3.96 -5.24
C LEU A 35 2.70 -2.55 -5.83
N VAL A 36 2.07 -1.57 -5.18
CA VAL A 36 2.12 -0.16 -5.61
C VAL A 36 3.55 0.38 -5.57
N LEU A 37 4.28 0.16 -4.48
CA LEU A 37 5.67 0.61 -4.33
C LEU A 37 6.59 -0.06 -5.36
N ASN A 38 6.43 -1.36 -5.60
CA ASN A 38 7.14 -2.06 -6.66
C ASN A 38 6.82 -1.50 -8.06
N GLY A 39 5.56 -1.17 -8.35
CA GLY A 39 5.19 -0.56 -9.63
C GLY A 39 5.80 0.83 -9.83
N ILE A 40 5.86 1.64 -8.77
CA ILE A 40 6.41 2.99 -8.80
C ILE A 40 7.95 2.97 -8.82
N SER A 41 8.60 2.00 -8.18
CA SER A 41 10.06 1.87 -8.17
C SER A 41 10.61 1.56 -9.56
N LEU A 42 9.90 0.74 -10.33
CA LEU A 42 10.23 0.38 -11.71
C LEU A 42 9.96 1.50 -12.74
N ASN A 43 9.29 2.58 -12.33
CA ASN A 43 8.93 3.67 -13.24
C ASN A 43 10.02 4.76 -13.27
N SER A 44 10.72 4.87 -14.41
CA SER A 44 11.78 5.86 -14.69
C SER A 44 11.26 7.20 -15.23
N PHE A 45 9.96 7.30 -15.52
CA PHE A 45 9.31 8.52 -16.01
C PHE A 45 8.71 9.36 -14.86
N LEU A 46 8.65 8.81 -13.64
CA LEU A 46 8.16 9.52 -12.47
C LEU A 46 9.31 10.14 -11.69
N THR A 47 9.19 11.43 -11.41
CA THR A 47 10.07 12.12 -10.47
C THR A 47 9.81 11.67 -9.04
N ILE A 48 10.81 11.75 -8.17
CA ILE A 48 10.68 11.33 -6.78
C ILE A 48 9.59 12.09 -6.05
N GLN A 49 9.42 13.38 -6.35
CA GLN A 49 8.35 14.15 -5.75
C GLN A 49 6.99 13.53 -6.07
N LYS A 50 6.74 13.18 -7.34
CA LYS A 50 5.50 12.48 -7.74
C LYS A 50 5.37 11.12 -7.05
N LYS A 51 6.46 10.37 -6.90
CA LYS A 51 6.45 9.09 -6.17
C LYS A 51 5.99 9.29 -4.72
N LYS A 52 6.57 10.28 -4.03
CA LYS A 52 6.20 10.65 -2.65
C LYS A 52 4.75 11.14 -2.55
N ASP A 53 4.29 11.95 -3.50
CA ASP A 53 2.91 12.46 -3.52
C ASP A 53 1.91 11.31 -3.65
N ILE A 54 2.18 10.32 -4.50
CA ILE A 54 1.34 9.11 -4.64
C ILE A 54 1.30 8.33 -3.32
N ILE A 55 2.46 8.10 -2.69
CA ILE A 55 2.55 7.38 -1.40
C ILE A 55 1.74 8.12 -0.32
N ASN A 56 1.91 9.44 -0.22
CA ASN A 56 1.20 10.26 0.75
C ASN A 56 -0.32 10.31 0.51
N TRP A 57 -0.74 10.27 -0.75
CA TRP A 57 -2.15 10.15 -1.10
C TRP A 57 -2.73 8.84 -0.59
N TYR A 58 -2.06 7.70 -0.84
CA TYR A 58 -2.51 6.40 -0.32
C TYR A 58 -2.55 6.37 1.21
N LYS A 59 -1.54 6.95 1.87
CA LYS A 59 -1.51 7.05 3.33
C LYS A 59 -2.74 7.78 3.88
N THR A 60 -3.06 8.92 3.28
CA THR A 60 -4.24 9.71 3.65
C THR A 60 -5.53 8.91 3.37
N TYR A 61 -5.65 8.32 2.18
CA TYR A 61 -6.82 7.53 1.78
C TYR A 61 -7.10 6.36 2.72
N PHE A 62 -6.08 5.55 3.04
CA PHE A 62 -6.25 4.40 3.95
C PHE A 62 -6.54 4.83 5.38
N THR A 63 -6.00 5.97 5.83
CA THR A 63 -6.31 6.51 7.15
C THR A 63 -7.76 6.96 7.23
N GLU A 64 -8.26 7.68 6.21
CA GLU A 64 -9.65 8.15 6.16
C GLU A 64 -10.69 7.02 6.01
N LYS A 65 -10.31 5.91 5.39
CA LYS A 65 -11.20 4.77 5.13
C LYS A 65 -10.98 3.59 6.09
N LEU A 66 -10.17 3.77 7.12
CA LEU A 66 -9.77 2.69 8.02
C LEU A 66 -10.98 2.02 8.70
N ASP A 67 -11.98 2.81 9.09
CA ASP A 67 -13.20 2.29 9.72
C ASP A 67 -13.97 1.34 8.80
N ILE A 68 -14.13 1.72 7.52
CA ILE A 68 -14.82 0.91 6.51
C ILE A 68 -14.03 -0.37 6.22
N ILE A 69 -12.70 -0.28 6.19
CA ILE A 69 -11.82 -1.44 5.97
C ILE A 69 -11.95 -2.42 7.14
N ASN A 70 -11.92 -1.93 8.38
CA ASN A 70 -12.07 -2.79 9.55
C ASN A 70 -13.45 -3.47 9.58
N GLU A 71 -14.51 -2.75 9.23
CA GLU A 71 -15.86 -3.33 9.13
C GLU A 71 -15.92 -4.46 8.10
N ALA A 72 -15.33 -4.25 6.91
CA ALA A 72 -15.26 -5.27 5.87
C ALA A 72 -14.45 -6.50 6.30
N LEU A 73 -13.31 -6.31 6.96
CA LEU A 73 -12.47 -7.41 7.47
C LEU A 73 -13.20 -8.25 8.52
N GLU A 74 -13.95 -7.61 9.41
CA GLU A 74 -14.74 -8.31 10.41
C GLU A 74 -15.90 -9.10 9.78
N ALA A 75 -16.55 -8.55 8.76
CA ALA A 75 -17.57 -9.26 8.00
C ALA A 75 -17.00 -10.51 7.30
N GLU A 76 -15.86 -10.38 6.61
CA GLU A 76 -15.19 -11.53 5.97
C GLU A 76 -14.78 -12.61 6.98
N ARG A 77 -14.26 -12.21 8.15
CA ARG A 77 -13.89 -13.14 9.23
C ARG A 77 -15.10 -13.91 9.76
N LEU A 78 -16.22 -13.22 9.97
CA LEU A 78 -17.46 -13.84 10.41
C LEU A 78 -17.98 -14.83 9.36
N GLU A 79 -18.01 -14.43 8.09
CA GLU A 79 -18.42 -15.31 7.00
C GLU A 79 -17.55 -16.57 6.90
N ALA A 80 -16.23 -16.44 7.02
CA ALA A 80 -15.31 -17.57 7.00
C ALA A 80 -15.62 -18.56 8.14
N SER A 81 -15.84 -18.05 9.36
CA SER A 81 -16.24 -18.87 10.52
C SER A 81 -17.55 -19.63 10.28
N TYR A 82 -18.58 -18.98 9.73
CA TYR A 82 -19.85 -19.63 9.40
C TYR A 82 -19.71 -20.72 8.33
N ARG A 83 -18.88 -20.49 7.31
CA ARG A 83 -18.59 -21.49 6.26
C ARG A 83 -17.92 -22.72 6.86
N GLU A 84 -16.95 -22.55 7.75
CA GLU A 84 -16.27 -23.66 8.43
C GLU A 84 -17.20 -24.47 9.33
N LEU A 85 -18.05 -23.81 10.12
CA LEU A 85 -19.04 -24.48 10.97
C LEU A 85 -20.04 -25.30 10.14
N SER A 86 -20.46 -24.75 9.00
CA SER A 86 -21.39 -25.42 8.09
C SER A 86 -20.75 -26.62 7.38
N ALA A 87 -19.44 -26.57 7.10
CA ALA A 87 -18.70 -27.67 6.48
C ALA A 87 -18.39 -28.83 7.43
N LYS A 88 -18.45 -28.61 8.76
CA LYS A 88 -18.22 -29.63 9.79
C LYS A 88 -19.47 -30.41 10.19
N LYS A 89 -20.65 -30.02 9.69
CA LYS A 89 -21.95 -30.61 9.99
C LYS A 89 -22.40 -31.55 8.87
#